data_AF-A0A538R7Q8-F1
#
_entry.id   AF-A0A538R7Q8-F1
#
_cell.length_a   1.000
_cell.length_b   1.000
_cell.length_c   1.000
_cell.angle_alpha   90.00
_cell.angle_beta   90.00
_cell.angle_gamma   90.00
#
_symmetry.space_group_name_H-M   'P 1'
#
loop_
_entity.id
_entity.type
_entity.pdbx_description
1 polymer ?
#
loop_
_entity_poly.entity_id
_entity_poly.type
_entity_poly.pdbx_seq_one_letter_code
_entity_poly.pdbx_strand_id
1 'polypeptide(L)'
;MPLSIVDGPTIRAGESLSDGVDCSAGNIVRITVPQEFTPANLTFQVSTDGNFYNDLFAASGTEITVVAAGSTGIVVHETWTKSINFIKFRSGSRNHPVAQKVDCKFAIALEAEKKNVSLGK
;
A
#
# COMPACT_ATOMS: atom_id res chain seq x y z
N MET A 1 -14.43 11.81 5.76
CA MET A 1 -15.04 11.90 4.41
C MET A 1 -15.48 10.51 3.97
N PRO A 2 -16.25 10.29 2.88
CA PRO A 2 -16.52 8.91 2.46
C PRO A 2 -15.20 8.20 2.12
N LEU A 3 -15.07 6.94 2.53
CA LEU A 3 -13.94 6.09 2.18
C LEU A 3 -14.21 5.43 0.84
N SER A 4 -13.21 5.45 -0.05
CA SER A 4 -13.18 4.62 -1.25
C SER A 4 -12.35 3.37 -0.99
N ILE A 5 -12.78 2.21 -1.50
CA ILE A 5 -12.02 0.96 -1.36
C ILE A 5 -11.40 0.61 -2.71
N VAL A 6 -10.09 0.43 -2.71
CA VAL A 6 -9.34 -0.18 -3.80
C VAL A 6 -9.21 -1.66 -3.48
N ASP A 7 -9.75 -2.51 -4.35
CA ASP A 7 -9.55 -3.95 -4.29
C ASP A 7 -8.17 -4.30 -4.82
N GLY A 8 -7.36 -4.97 -4.01
CA GLY A 8 -5.95 -5.19 -4.27
C GLY A 8 -5.02 -4.28 -3.45
N PRO A 9 -3.70 -4.40 -3.63
CA PRO A 9 -3.04 -5.25 -4.63
C PRO A 9 -3.03 -6.74 -4.24
N THR A 10 -2.62 -7.63 -5.14
CA THR A 10 -2.54 -9.09 -4.94
C THR A 10 -1.11 -9.58 -5.05
N ILE A 11 -0.61 -10.23 -4.00
CA ILE A 11 0.63 -11.01 -4.07
C ILE A 11 0.25 -12.45 -4.45
N ARG A 12 0.73 -12.94 -5.60
CA ARG A 12 0.42 -14.30 -6.06
C ARG A 12 1.16 -15.36 -5.22
N ALA A 13 0.64 -16.58 -5.22
CA ALA A 13 1.33 -17.73 -4.63
C ALA A 13 2.74 -17.89 -5.20
N GLY A 14 3.73 -18.12 -4.34
CA GLY A 14 5.14 -18.20 -4.70
C GLY A 14 5.84 -16.85 -4.89
N GLU A 15 5.09 -15.75 -5.00
CA GLU A 15 5.63 -14.40 -5.15
C GLU A 15 5.70 -13.68 -3.81
N SER A 16 6.54 -12.66 -3.75
CA SER A 16 6.67 -11.76 -2.59
C SER A 16 6.26 -10.32 -2.90
N LEU A 17 6.01 -9.99 -4.17
CA LEU A 17 5.69 -8.64 -4.63
C LEU A 17 4.37 -8.68 -5.41
N SER A 18 3.52 -7.70 -5.15
CA SER A 18 2.20 -7.64 -5.77
C SER A 18 2.21 -7.02 -7.17
N ASP A 19 1.07 -7.11 -7.84
CA ASP A 19 0.71 -6.15 -8.89
C ASP A 19 0.58 -4.72 -8.33
N GLY A 20 0.65 -3.75 -9.23
CA GLY A 20 0.52 -2.34 -8.89
C GLY A 20 -0.94 -1.91 -8.89
N VAL A 21 -1.32 -1.07 -7.93
CA VAL A 21 -2.66 -0.47 -7.87
C VAL A 21 -2.59 1.05 -7.85
N ASP A 22 -3.63 1.68 -8.43
CA ASP A 22 -3.83 3.12 -8.42
C ASP A 22 -4.58 3.55 -7.15
N CYS A 23 -3.98 4.49 -6.43
CA CYS A 23 -4.46 5.12 -5.21
C CYS A 23 -4.60 6.65 -5.39
N SER A 24 -4.47 7.19 -6.60
CA SER A 24 -4.47 8.64 -6.86
C SER A 24 -5.79 9.34 -6.51
N ALA A 25 -6.85 8.58 -6.21
CA ALA A 25 -8.15 9.09 -5.82
C ALA A 25 -8.20 9.64 -4.38
N GLY A 26 -7.18 9.39 -3.54
CA GLY A 26 -7.14 9.90 -2.18
C GLY A 26 -5.94 9.44 -1.36
N ASN A 27 -5.95 9.75 -0.08
CA ASN A 27 -4.88 9.36 0.84
C ASN A 27 -5.13 7.96 1.40
N ILE A 28 -4.10 7.11 1.43
CA ILE A 28 -4.16 5.79 2.05
C ILE A 28 -4.35 5.96 3.56
N VAL A 29 -5.47 5.45 4.10
CA VAL A 29 -5.77 5.53 5.53
C VAL A 29 -5.91 4.17 6.21
N ARG A 30 -6.10 3.11 5.42
CA ARG A 30 -6.15 1.74 5.95
C ARG A 30 -5.69 0.71 4.93
N ILE A 31 -4.95 -0.28 5.40
CA ILE A 31 -4.64 -1.50 4.67
C ILE A 31 -5.40 -2.66 5.32
N THR A 32 -6.11 -3.45 4.53
CA THR A 32 -6.77 -4.68 4.99
C THR A 32 -5.94 -5.87 4.50
N VAL A 33 -5.52 -6.71 5.45
CA VAL A 33 -4.66 -7.88 5.20
C VAL A 33 -5.50 -9.15 5.20
N PRO A 34 -5.42 -10.00 4.15
CA PRO A 34 -6.20 -11.22 4.06
C PRO A 34 -5.78 -12.25 5.12
N GLN A 35 -6.68 -13.17 5.47
CA GLN A 35 -6.42 -14.22 6.48
C GLN A 35 -5.27 -15.13 6.04
N GLU A 36 -5.15 -15.37 4.74
CA GLU A 36 -4.23 -16.29 4.12
C GLU A 36 -2.78 -15.76 4.04
N PHE A 37 -2.58 -14.48 4.43
CA PHE A 37 -1.27 -13.84 4.41
C PHE A 37 -0.28 -14.60 5.28
N THR A 38 0.83 -15.01 4.67
CA THR A 38 1.98 -15.57 5.40
C THR A 38 2.66 -14.44 6.16
N PRO A 39 2.65 -14.46 7.51
CA PRO A 39 3.07 -13.31 8.30
C PRO A 39 4.48 -12.81 7.97
N ALA A 40 4.57 -11.53 7.62
CA ALA A 40 5.79 -10.79 7.39
C ALA A 40 5.49 -9.29 7.54
N ASN A 41 6.53 -8.48 7.73
CA ASN A 41 6.38 -7.04 7.56
C ASN A 41 6.08 -6.72 6.09
N LEU A 42 5.28 -5.69 5.84
CA LEU A 42 5.08 -5.13 4.51
C LEU A 42 6.09 -4.01 4.27
N THR A 43 6.75 -4.04 3.11
CA THR A 43 7.40 -2.86 2.53
C THR A 43 6.77 -2.55 1.18
N PHE A 44 7.13 -1.42 0.57
CA PHE A 44 6.37 -0.87 -0.54
C PHE A 44 7.25 -0.49 -1.71
N GLN A 45 6.69 -0.62 -2.91
CA GLN A 45 7.19 0.11 -4.06
C GLN A 45 6.15 1.12 -4.52
N VAL A 46 6.61 2.27 -5.00
CA VAL A 46 5.77 3.34 -5.49
C VAL A 46 6.15 3.71 -6.92
N SER A 47 5.19 4.27 -7.65
CA SER A 47 5.40 4.73 -9.01
C SER A 47 4.71 6.08 -9.24
N THR A 48 5.30 6.88 -10.13
CA THR A 48 4.73 8.14 -10.61
C THR A 48 3.80 7.92 -11.81
N ASP A 49 4.02 6.85 -12.59
CA ASP A 49 3.37 6.62 -13.89
C ASP A 49 2.61 5.28 -13.98
N GLY A 50 2.68 4.46 -12.94
CA GLY A 50 2.06 3.13 -12.90
C GLY A 50 2.81 2.05 -13.67
N ASN A 51 3.95 2.37 -14.28
CA ASN A 51 4.75 1.43 -15.08
C ASN A 51 6.06 1.07 -14.37
N PHE A 52 6.82 2.08 -13.94
CA PHE A 52 8.11 1.88 -13.28
C PHE A 52 7.99 2.09 -11.77
N TYR A 53 8.32 1.05 -11.00
CA TYR A 53 8.19 1.04 -9.55
C TYR A 53 9.57 1.08 -8.88
N ASN A 54 9.67 1.89 -7.82
CA ASN A 54 10.86 2.06 -7.00
C ASN A 54 10.54 1.77 -5.55
N ASP A 55 11.50 1.24 -4.81
CA ASP A 55 11.32 0.96 -3.38
C ASP A 55 11.13 2.24 -2.58
N LEU A 56 10.16 2.22 -1.67
CA LEU A 56 9.80 3.38 -0.86
C LEU A 56 10.66 3.48 0.39
N PHE A 57 11.41 4.57 0.47
CA PHE A 57 12.27 4.90 1.60
C PHE A 57 11.89 6.26 2.18
N ALA A 58 12.02 6.40 3.50
CA ALA A 58 12.02 7.69 4.16
C ALA A 58 13.28 8.49 3.78
N ALA A 59 13.22 9.81 3.92
CA ALA A 59 14.37 10.69 3.69
C ALA A 59 15.57 10.38 4.61
N SER A 60 15.35 9.67 5.71
CA SER A 60 16.40 9.16 6.60
C SER A 60 17.18 7.96 6.03
N GLY A 61 16.79 7.43 4.87
CA GLY A 61 17.36 6.21 4.30
C GLY A 61 16.79 4.92 4.87
N THR A 62 15.66 4.98 5.58
CA THR A 62 14.98 3.79 6.13
C THR A 62 13.88 3.31 5.18
N GLU A 63 13.82 2.00 4.89
CA GLU A 63 12.74 1.41 4.11
C GLU A 63 11.41 1.55 4.88
N ILE A 64 10.37 2.09 4.22
CA ILE A 64 9.06 2.22 4.86
C ILE A 64 8.51 0.82 5.10
N THR A 65 8.25 0.52 6.38
CA THR A 65 7.88 -0.81 6.85
C THR A 65 6.62 -0.72 7.71
N VAL A 66 5.67 -1.60 7.45
CA VAL A 66 4.43 -1.76 8.22
C VAL A 66 4.36 -3.18 8.74
N VAL A 67 4.11 -3.36 10.03
CA VAL A 67 3.91 -4.70 10.61
C VAL A 67 2.55 -5.22 10.18
N ALA A 68 2.51 -6.40 9.55
CA ALA A 68 1.28 -7.01 9.06
C ALA A 68 1.09 -8.43 9.56
N ALA A 69 -0.16 -8.77 9.87
CA ALA A 69 -0.59 -10.12 10.21
C ALA A 69 -1.91 -10.42 9.49
N GLY A 70 -2.17 -11.70 9.22
CA GLY A 70 -3.44 -12.11 8.61
C GLY A 70 -4.64 -11.68 9.44
N SER A 71 -5.76 -11.41 8.76
CA SER A 71 -7.03 -10.97 9.38
C SER A 71 -6.91 -9.67 10.17
N THR A 72 -6.11 -8.71 9.68
CA THR A 72 -5.95 -7.39 10.33
C THR A 72 -6.36 -6.24 9.43
N GLY A 73 -6.87 -5.18 10.06
CA GLY A 73 -6.98 -3.85 9.47
C GLY A 73 -5.92 -2.95 10.09
N ILE A 74 -5.00 -2.46 9.28
CA ILE A 74 -3.90 -1.60 9.71
C ILE A 74 -4.29 -0.16 9.36
N VAL A 75 -4.47 0.67 10.38
CA VAL A 75 -4.70 2.11 10.19
C VAL A 75 -3.36 2.78 9.94
N VAL A 76 -3.29 3.63 8.92
CA VAL A 76 -2.07 4.31 8.49
C VAL A 76 -2.32 5.81 8.57
N HIS A 77 -1.52 6.51 9.37
CA HIS A 77 -1.64 7.97 9.62
C HIS A 77 -0.38 8.74 9.21
N GLU A 78 0.64 8.03 8.77
CA GLU A 78 1.94 8.54 8.45
C GLU A 78 1.91 9.38 7.16
N THR A 79 2.74 10.41 7.12
CA THR A 79 2.75 11.39 6.02
C THR A 79 3.16 10.83 4.66
N TRP A 80 3.89 9.71 4.63
CA TRP A 80 4.29 9.04 3.38
C TRP A 80 3.10 8.54 2.56
N THR A 81 1.95 8.31 3.19
CA THR A 81 0.72 7.88 2.49
C THR A 81 0.21 8.92 1.50
N LYS A 82 0.55 10.20 1.70
CA LYS A 82 0.14 11.32 0.85
C LYS A 82 0.99 11.48 -0.40
N SER A 83 2.14 10.80 -0.47
CA SER A 83 3.07 10.88 -1.61
C SER A 83 2.92 9.72 -2.59
N ILE A 84 1.77 9.05 -2.61
CA ILE A 84 1.56 7.79 -3.34
C ILE A 84 0.39 7.92 -4.30
N ASN A 85 0.69 7.81 -5.59
CA ASN A 85 -0.34 7.58 -6.61
C ASN A 85 -0.46 6.10 -6.93
N PHE A 86 0.65 5.41 -7.18
CA PHE A 86 0.65 3.99 -7.49
C PHE A 86 1.50 3.21 -6.50
N ILE A 87 1.02 2.07 -6.02
CA ILE A 87 1.70 1.27 -5.00
C ILE A 87 1.70 -0.22 -5.32
N LYS A 88 2.78 -0.89 -4.93
CA LYS A 88 2.90 -2.35 -4.78
C LYS A 88 3.23 -2.68 -3.34
N PHE A 89 2.71 -3.81 -2.89
CA PHE A 89 3.05 -4.38 -1.59
C PHE A 89 4.11 -5.46 -1.77
N ARG A 90 5.15 -5.39 -0.96
CA ARG A 90 6.10 -6.46 -0.76
C ARG A 90 5.84 -7.10 0.59
N SER A 91 5.78 -8.43 0.60
CA SER A 91 5.90 -9.20 1.83
C SER A 91 7.39 -9.42 2.15
N GLY A 92 7.83 -8.98 3.32
CA GLY A 92 9.25 -8.90 3.69
C GLY A 92 9.91 -7.59 3.24
N SER A 93 11.22 -7.49 3.52
CA SER A 93 12.04 -6.33 3.11
C SER A 93 12.58 -6.51 1.70
N ARG A 94 13.13 -5.45 1.10
CA ARG A 94 13.81 -5.53 -0.22
C ARG A 94 14.84 -6.66 -0.31
N ASN A 95 15.63 -6.83 0.75
CA ASN A 95 16.73 -7.80 0.78
C ASN A 95 16.31 -9.18 1.30
N HIS A 96 15.16 -9.25 1.97
CA HIS A 96 14.61 -10.49 2.53
C HIS A 96 13.12 -10.59 2.22
N PRO A 97 12.76 -10.76 0.93
CA PRO A 97 11.37 -10.98 0.53
C PRO A 97 10.84 -12.31 1.06
N VAL A 98 9.55 -12.35 1.39
CA VAL A 98 8.85 -13.54 1.88
C VAL A 98 7.76 -13.95 0.90
N ALA A 99 8.00 -15.06 0.21
CA ALA A 99 7.03 -15.64 -0.73
C ALA A 99 5.74 -16.06 -0.01
N GLN A 100 4.60 -15.78 -0.62
CA GLN A 100 3.29 -16.16 -0.09
C GLN A 100 2.94 -17.60 -0.46
N LYS A 101 2.29 -18.32 0.47
CA LYS A 101 1.89 -19.71 0.25
C LYS A 101 0.72 -19.87 -0.71
N VAL A 102 -0.14 -18.85 -0.77
CA VAL A 102 -1.32 -18.76 -1.65
C VAL A 102 -1.48 -17.31 -2.13
N ASP A 103 -2.42 -17.08 -3.05
CA ASP A 103 -2.77 -15.73 -3.48
C ASP A 103 -3.30 -14.91 -2.30
N CYS A 104 -2.69 -13.76 -2.06
CA CYS A 104 -3.04 -12.84 -0.99
C CYS A 104 -3.58 -11.54 -1.59
N LYS A 105 -4.90 -11.40 -1.60
CA LYS A 105 -5.58 -10.18 -2.06
C LYS A 105 -5.80 -9.22 -0.91
N PHE A 106 -5.16 -8.06 -0.97
CA PHE A 106 -5.33 -6.98 0.00
C PHE A 106 -6.50 -6.07 -0.41
N ALA A 107 -6.84 -5.13 0.47
CA ALA A 107 -7.65 -3.97 0.10
C ALA A 107 -7.09 -2.71 0.75
N ILE A 108 -7.23 -1.58 0.07
CA ILE A 108 -6.78 -0.27 0.55
C ILE A 108 -7.98 0.65 0.70
N ALA A 109 -8.16 1.25 1.87
CA ALA A 109 -9.12 2.33 2.05
C ALA A 109 -8.44 3.68 1.81
N LEU A 110 -9.04 4.48 0.93
CA LEU A 110 -8.63 5.83 0.61
C LEU A 110 -9.61 6.84 1.22
N GLU A 111 -9.09 7.87 1.87
CA GLU A 111 -9.88 9.06 2.21
C GLU A 111 -9.68 10.11 1.11
N ALA A 112 -10.78 10.53 0.47
CA ALA A 112 -10.75 11.60 -0.54
C ALA A 112 -10.26 12.92 0.07
N GLU A 113 -9.43 13.66 -0.66
CA GLU A 113 -9.07 15.02 -0.25
C GLU A 113 -10.23 15.99 -0.49
N LYS A 114 -10.49 16.88 0.49
CA LYS A 114 -11.42 18.00 0.26
C LYS A 114 -10.86 18.87 -0.85
N LYS A 115 -11.54 18.95 -1.99
CA LYS A 115 -11.32 20.05 -2.93
C LYS A 115 -11.72 21.33 -2.20
N ASN A 116 -10.75 22.17 -1.83
CA ASN A 116 -11.02 23.55 -1.44
C ASN A 116 -11.55 24.26 -2.69
N VAL A 117 -12.87 24.35 -2.82
CA VAL A 117 -13.49 25.24 -3.80
C VAL A 117 -13.18 26.65 -3.33
N SER A 118 -12.20 27.30 -3.95
CA SER A 118 -12.05 28.74 -3.81
C SER A 118 -13.30 29.35 -4.45
N LEU A 119 -14.25 29.76 -3.61
CA LEU A 119 -15.30 30.68 -4.02
C LEU A 119 -14.58 31.95 -4.50
N GLY A 120 -14.50 32.10 -5.83
CA GLY A 120 -14.02 33.32 -6.45
C GLY A 120 -14.83 34.49 -5.88
N LYS A 121 -14.10 35.52 -5.45
CA LYS A 121 -14.69 36.84 -5.21
C LYS A 121 -15.16 37.45 -6.52
#